data_AF-A0A5C4IX84-F1
#
_entry.id   AF-A0A5C4IX84-F1
#
_cell.length_a   1.000
_cell.length_b   1.000
_cell.length_c   1.000
_cell.angle_alpha   90.00
_cell.angle_beta   90.00
_cell.angle_gamma   90.00
#
_symmetry.space_group_name_H-M   'P 1'
#
loop_
_entity.id
_entity.type
_entity.pdbx_description
1 polymer ?
#
loop_
_entity_poly.entity_id
_entity_poly.type
_entity_poly.pdbx_seq_one_letter_code
_entity_poly.pdbx_strand_id
1 'polypeptide(L)' 'MNSSKLNHYLNDPRGPEEVLPILTAEDLANLLDALYRNLDTPEPEFGAQAWYEMAVEESCRRSAASPDGAAHGVA' A
#
# COMPACT_ATOMS: atom_id res chain seq x y z
N MET A 1 -1.51 -12.70 -1.24
CA MET A 1 -1.41 -12.20 -2.63
C MET A 1 -0.43 -13.08 -3.41
N ASN A 2 -0.62 -13.35 -4.71
CA ASN A 2 0.36 -14.06 -5.56
C ASN A 2 1.07 -13.07 -6.51
N SER A 3 2.27 -13.40 -6.99
CA SER A 3 3.09 -12.52 -7.85
C SER A 3 2.36 -12.00 -9.10
N SER A 4 1.50 -12.81 -9.72
CA SER A 4 0.68 -12.39 -10.88
C SER A 4 -0.33 -11.29 -10.54
N LYS A 5 -0.89 -11.29 -9.32
CA LYS A 5 -1.85 -10.28 -8.87
C LYS A 5 -1.14 -8.98 -8.48
N LEU A 6 0.05 -9.07 -7.90
CA LEU A 6 0.92 -7.91 -7.67
C LEU A 6 1.30 -7.23 -8.99
N ASN A 7 1.68 -8.02 -9.99
CA ASN A 7 1.98 -7.51 -11.33
C ASN A 7 0.79 -6.78 -11.98
N HIS A 8 -0.43 -7.27 -11.76
CA HIS A 8 -1.63 -6.59 -12.24
C HIS A 8 -1.79 -5.19 -11.65
N TYR A 9 -1.49 -5.02 -10.35
CA TYR A 9 -1.47 -3.70 -9.71
C TYR A 9 -0.35 -2.83 -10.28
N LEU A 10 0.88 -3.33 -10.33
CA LEU A 10 2.03 -2.54 -10.83
C LEU A 10 1.87 -2.05 -12.27
N ASN A 11 1.16 -2.81 -13.11
CA ASN A 11 0.88 -2.47 -14.50
C ASN A 11 -0.48 -1.77 -14.68
N ASP A 12 -1.19 -1.41 -13.59
CA ASP A 12 -2.45 -0.68 -13.69
C ASP A 12 -2.17 0.76 -14.19
N PRO A 13 -2.77 1.20 -15.31
CA PRO A 13 -2.50 2.51 -15.90
C PRO A 13 -2.97 3.68 -15.00
N ARG A 14 -3.81 3.41 -14.00
CA ARG A 14 -4.28 4.43 -13.04
C ARG A 14 -3.22 4.76 -11.99
N GLY A 15 -2.28 3.85 -11.77
CA GLY A 15 -1.21 4.00 -10.79
C GLY A 15 -1.70 3.89 -9.34
N PRO A 16 -0.76 4.00 -8.38
CA PRO A 16 -1.06 3.80 -6.96
C PRO A 16 -1.96 4.88 -6.37
N GLU A 17 -1.92 6.13 -6.86
CA GLU A 17 -2.76 7.23 -6.36
C GLU A 17 -4.26 6.94 -6.45
N GLU A 18 -4.69 6.36 -7.56
CA GLU A 18 -6.09 6.05 -7.84
C GLU A 18 -6.49 4.68 -7.30
N VAL A 19 -5.57 3.71 -7.33
CA VAL A 19 -5.87 2.32 -6.95
C VAL A 19 -5.83 2.11 -5.44
N LEU A 20 -4.86 2.68 -4.72
CA LEU A 20 -4.73 2.43 -3.29
C LEU A 20 -5.96 2.88 -2.47
N PRO A 21 -6.55 4.07 -2.70
CA PRO A 21 -7.70 4.54 -1.94
C PRO A 21 -8.96 3.69 -2.10
N ILE A 22 -9.10 3.00 -3.24
CA ILE A 22 -10.27 2.14 -3.51
C ILE A 22 -10.13 0.72 -2.93
N LEU A 23 -8.93 0.32 -2.50
CA LEU A 23 -8.72 -0.99 -1.90
C LEU A 23 -9.31 -1.08 -0.50
N THR A 24 -9.77 -2.27 -0.12
CA THR A 24 -10.12 -2.56 1.27
C THR A 24 -8.88 -2.53 2.17
N ALA A 25 -9.06 -2.40 3.49
CA ALA A 25 -7.93 -2.43 4.43
C ALA A 25 -7.16 -3.76 4.35
N GLU A 26 -7.86 -4.88 4.17
CA GLU A 26 -7.26 -6.20 3.99
C GLU A 26 -6.48 -6.30 2.67
N ASP A 27 -7.04 -5.82 1.56
CA ASP A 27 -6.35 -5.82 0.27
C ASP A 27 -5.10 -4.93 0.30
N LEU A 28 -5.17 -3.77 0.96
CA LEU A 28 -4.02 -2.88 1.12
C LEU A 28 -2.92 -3.54 1.94
N ALA A 29 -3.26 -4.19 3.07
CA ALA A 29 -2.29 -4.93 3.88
C ALA A 29 -1.65 -6.09 3.09
N ASN A 30 -2.47 -6.84 2.35
CA ASN A 30 -1.99 -7.91 1.47
C ASN A 30 -1.09 -7.40 0.34
N LEU A 31 -1.35 -6.20 -0.18
CA LEU A 31 -0.54 -5.57 -1.21
C LEU A 31 0.81 -5.12 -0.64
N LEU A 32 0.80 -4.49 0.53
CA LEU A 32 2.02 -4.11 1.25
C LEU A 32 2.93 -5.30 1.54
N ASP A 33 2.38 -6.40 2.04
CA ASP A 33 3.14 -7.64 2.28
C ASP A 33 3.77 -8.17 0.97
N ALA A 34 3.00 -8.19 -0.11
CA ALA A 34 3.46 -8.66 -1.40
C ALA A 34 4.56 -7.77 -2.01
N LEU A 35 4.42 -6.45 -1.89
CA LEU A 35 5.41 -5.47 -2.32
C LEU A 35 6.70 -5.59 -1.51
N TYR A 36 6.58 -5.72 -0.18
CA TYR A 36 7.74 -5.92 0.69
C TYR A 36 8.52 -7.18 0.28
N ARG A 37 7.81 -8.30 0.07
CA ARG A 37 8.43 -9.54 -0.39
C ARG A 37 9.03 -9.43 -1.79
N ASN A 38 8.44 -8.63 -2.67
CA ASN A 38 8.98 -8.39 -4.01
C ASN A 38 10.25 -7.53 -3.96
N LEU A 39 10.27 -6.50 -3.11
CA LEU A 39 11.44 -5.65 -2.87
C LEU A 39 12.62 -6.40 -2.23
N ASP A 40 12.33 -7.47 -1.46
CA ASP A 40 13.34 -8.36 -0.89
C ASP A 40 13.96 -9.33 -1.92
N THR A 41 13.43 -9.39 -3.15
CA THR A 41 14.02 -10.22 -4.22
C THR A 41 15.20 -9.51 -4.91
N PRO A 42 16.16 -10.26 -5.48
CA PRO A 42 17.32 -9.65 -6.16
C PRO A 42 16.94 -8.83 -7.40
N GLU A 43 15.78 -9.10 -8.00
CA GLU A 43 15.26 -8.39 -9.17
C GLU A 43 13.80 -7.98 -8.88
N PRO A 44 13.59 -6.87 -8.14
CA PRO A 44 12.25 -6.38 -7.84
C PRO A 44 11.56 -5.88 -9.11
N GLU A 45 10.23 -5.95 -9.12
CA GLU A 45 9.44 -5.50 -10.26
C GLU A 45 9.53 -3.97 -10.39
N PHE A 46 9.56 -3.49 -11.63
CA PHE A 46 9.62 -2.06 -11.89
C PHE A 46 8.42 -1.33 -11.28
N GLY A 47 8.70 -0.26 -10.53
CA GLY A 47 7.66 0.51 -9.84
C GLY A 47 7.19 -0.07 -8.49
N ALA A 48 7.67 -1.26 -8.08
CA ALA A 48 7.32 -1.85 -6.79
C ALA A 48 7.66 -0.93 -5.61
N GLN A 49 8.80 -0.22 -5.67
CA GLN A 49 9.20 0.72 -4.62
C GLN A 49 8.20 1.89 -4.50
N ALA A 50 7.88 2.56 -5.61
CA ALA A 50 6.94 3.68 -5.62
C ALA A 50 5.55 3.25 -5.14
N TRP A 51 5.09 2.06 -5.55
CA TRP A 51 3.84 1.47 -5.06
C TRP A 51 3.88 1.20 -3.56
N TYR A 52 5.00 0.73 -3.02
CA TYR A 52 5.16 0.46 -1.60
C TYR A 52 5.14 1.74 -0.77
N GLU A 53 5.90 2.75 -1.16
CA GLU A 53 5.93 4.06 -0.48
C GLU A 53 4.53 4.66 -0.38
N MET A 54 3.81 4.68 -1.51
CA MET A 54 2.44 5.18 -1.60
C MET A 54 1.44 4.36 -0.77
N ALA A 55 1.59 3.03 -0.76
CA ALA A 55 0.71 2.16 0.03
C ALA A 55 0.93 2.33 1.54
N VAL A 56 2.17 2.61 1.97
CA VAL A 56 2.50 2.92 3.37
C VAL A 56 1.88 4.27 3.76
N GLU A 57 2.01 5.28 2.91
CA GLU A 57 1.38 6.59 3.13
C GLU A 57 -0.14 6.47 3.25
N GLU A 58 -0.78 5.72 2.36
CA GLU A 58 -2.23 5.48 2.42
C GLU A 58 -2.63 4.71 3.68
N SER A 59 -1.87 3.69 4.07
CA SER A 59 -2.12 2.94 5.30
C SER A 59 -2.03 3.84 6.54
N CYS A 60 -1.02 4.71 6.58
CA CYS A 60 -0.85 5.70 7.65
C CYS A 60 -2.02 6.70 7.67
N ARG A 61 -2.43 7.22 6.51
CA ARG A 61 -3.57 8.13 6.36
C ARG A 61 -4.87 7.52 6.88
N ARG A 62 -5.16 6.25 6.56
CA ARG A 62 -6.34 5.52 7.07
C ARG A 62 -6.30 5.31 8.58
N SER A 63 -5.10 5.02 9.10
CA SER A 63 -4.89 4.84 10.54
C SER A 63 -5.12 6.14 11.29
N ALA A 64 -4.66 7.27 10.75
CA ALA A 64 -4.86 8.60 11.32
C ALA A 64 -6.32 9.10 11.19
N ALA A 65 -7.06 8.68 10.15
CA ALA A 65 -8.45 9.04 9.93
C ALA A 65 -9.45 8.20 10.76
N SER A 66 -8.99 7.08 11.35
CA SER A 66 -9.82 6.28 12.25
C SER A 66 -10.00 7.04 13.58
N PRO A 67 -11.23 7.37 14.00
CA PRO A 67 -11.49 8.25 15.14
C PRO A 67 -11.16 7.63 16.51
N ASP A 68 -10.65 6.40 16.56
CA ASP A 68 -10.12 5.77 17.78
C ASP A 68 -8.69 6.27 18.06
N GLY A 69 -8.56 7.60 18.13
CA GLY A 69 -7.28 8.30 18.16
C GLY A 69 -7.40 9.78 18.48
N ALA A 70 -8.58 10.24 18.90
CA ALA A 70 -8.72 11.52 19.59
C ALA A 70 -8.20 11.41 21.04
N ALA A 71 -6.99 10.90 21.23
CA ALA A 71 -6.18 11.19 22.40
C ALA A 71 -5.31 12.41 22.07
N HIS A 72 -5.96 13.55 21.84
CA HIS A 72 -5.29 14.84 21.84
C HIS A 72 -5.07 15.23 23.30
N GLY A 73 -3.94 14.79 23.86
CA GLY A 73 -3.33 15.48 24.99
C GLY A 73 -2.70 16.80 24.52
N VAL A 74 -2.54 17.73 25.46
CA VAL A 74 -2.05 19.14 25.41
C VAL A 74 -3.17 20.15 25.15
N ALA A 75 -3.52 21.09 26.04
CA ALA A 75 -2.83 21.69 27.18
C ALA A 75 -3.80 22.09 28.31
#